data_AF-A0A4Q6B5G9-F1
#
_entry.id   AF-A0A4Q6B5G9-F1
#
_cell.length_a   1.000
_cell.length_b   1.000
_cell.length_c   1.000
_cell.angle_alpha   90.00
_cell.angle_beta   90.00
_cell.angle_gamma   90.00
#
_symmetry.space_group_name_H-M   'P 1'
#
loop_
_entity.id
_entity.type
_entity.pdbx_description
1 polymer ?
#
loop_
_entity_poly.entity_id
_entity_poly.type
_entity_poly.pdbx_seq_one_letter_code
_entity_poly.pdbx_strand_id
1 'polypeptide(L)'
;MSISLDLDHHAHLDRPKSGRTSLVGLMKPELRDTLMGIGLDEREAKMRASQLWNWIYHNGVTDFDRMSNIQKGFRQKLSDTFLLDRPEIVTEQVSMDGTRKWLFRFRDPKNPLLPPVEVETVYIPEEGRGTLCVSSQVGCTLTCSFCHTGTQRLVRNLTAGEILGQILMARERLGDFPGGVRPDDGGLVPAPRGSGGSEGDSRAITNVVMMGMGEPLYN
;
A
#
# COMPACT_ATOMS: atom_id res chain seq x y z
N MET A 1 10.87 37.65 15.65
CA MET A 1 11.01 36.83 14.44
C MET A 1 9.83 35.88 14.41
N SER A 2 8.80 36.21 13.64
CA SER A 2 7.62 35.35 13.45
C SER A 2 7.99 34.24 12.47
N ILE A 3 8.05 33.01 12.96
CA ILE A 3 8.14 31.82 12.10
C ILE A 3 6.74 31.61 11.54
N SER A 4 6.53 32.00 10.28
CA SER A 4 5.37 31.58 9.49
C SER A 4 5.53 30.09 9.21
N LEU A 5 4.72 29.26 9.85
CA LEU A 5 4.53 27.88 9.41
C LEU A 5 3.81 27.92 8.07
N ASP A 6 4.54 27.53 7.04
CA ASP A 6 3.99 27.28 5.72
C ASP A 6 3.14 26.00 5.81
N LEU A 7 1.82 26.17 5.83
CA LEU A 7 0.81 25.11 5.98
C LEU A 7 0.40 24.49 4.65
N ASP A 8 1.02 24.90 3.54
CA ASP A 8 0.66 24.42 2.20
C ASP A 8 1.40 23.12 1.86
N HIS A 9 1.13 22.05 2.62
CA HIS A 9 1.42 20.67 2.19
C HIS A 9 0.29 20.15 1.29
N HIS A 10 -0.03 20.90 0.23
CA HIS A 10 -0.87 20.41 -0.85
C HIS A 10 -0.01 19.56 -1.80
N ALA A 11 0.23 18.31 -1.40
CA ALA A 11 0.46 17.28 -2.40
C ALA A 11 -0.78 17.26 -3.31
N HIS A 12 -0.60 17.58 -4.59
CA HIS A 12 -1.64 17.43 -5.61
C HIS A 12 -2.03 15.96 -5.72
N LEU A 13 -2.91 15.50 -4.84
CA LEU A 13 -3.62 14.25 -4.98
C LEU A 13 -4.79 14.53 -5.92
N ASP A 14 -4.59 14.22 -7.20
CA ASP A 14 -5.67 14.21 -8.17
C ASP A 14 -6.86 13.44 -7.60
N ARG A 15 -7.99 14.13 -7.47
CA ARG A 15 -9.24 13.53 -7.00
C ARG A 15 -9.55 12.35 -7.91
N PRO A 16 -9.74 11.12 -7.39
CA PRO A 16 -10.01 9.97 -8.25
C PRO A 16 -11.28 10.26 -9.06
N LYS A 17 -11.15 10.30 -10.40
CA LYS A 17 -12.29 10.32 -11.32
C LYS A 17 -13.24 9.20 -10.89
N SER A 18 -14.45 9.56 -10.47
CA SER A 18 -15.43 8.62 -9.91
C SER A 18 -15.73 7.51 -10.91
N GLY A 19 -15.68 6.25 -10.46
CA GLY A 19 -16.05 5.07 -11.27
C GLY A 19 -14.89 4.19 -11.75
N ARG A 20 -13.62 4.60 -11.55
CA ARG A 20 -12.47 3.72 -11.82
C ARG A 20 -12.27 2.70 -10.69
N THR A 21 -11.84 1.50 -11.06
CA THR A 21 -11.57 0.40 -10.11
C THR A 21 -10.08 0.24 -9.88
N SER A 22 -9.67 -0.01 -8.63
CA SER A 22 -8.28 -0.31 -8.30
C SER A 22 -7.88 -1.71 -8.77
N LEU A 23 -6.69 -1.86 -9.35
CA LEU A 23 -6.09 -3.17 -9.65
C LEU A 23 -5.34 -3.76 -8.45
N VAL A 24 -5.08 -2.96 -7.42
CA VAL A 24 -4.43 -3.41 -6.19
C VAL A 24 -5.39 -4.32 -5.42
N GLY A 25 -4.91 -5.46 -4.94
CA GLY A 25 -5.73 -6.48 -4.29
C GLY A 25 -6.13 -7.62 -5.22
N LEU A 26 -6.11 -7.42 -6.55
CA LEU A 26 -6.48 -8.46 -7.50
C LEU A 26 -5.35 -9.48 -7.68
N MET A 27 -5.72 -10.75 -7.64
CA MET A 27 -4.90 -11.89 -8.03
C MET A 27 -4.73 -11.94 -9.56
N LYS A 28 -3.73 -12.69 -10.04
CA LYS A 28 -3.46 -12.82 -11.48
C LYS A 28 -4.68 -13.29 -12.31
N PRO A 29 -5.50 -14.26 -11.86
CA PRO A 29 -6.72 -14.64 -12.57
C PRO A 29 -7.74 -13.49 -12.64
N GLU A 30 -7.94 -12.77 -11.54
CA GLU A 30 -8.88 -11.63 -11.47
C GLU A 30 -8.41 -10.46 -12.34
N LEU A 31 -7.10 -10.19 -12.38
CA LEU A 31 -6.50 -9.25 -13.32
C LEU A 31 -6.78 -9.68 -14.77
N ARG A 32 -6.55 -10.95 -15.13
CA ARG A 32 -6.85 -11.46 -16.47
C ARG A 32 -8.32 -11.22 -16.81
N ASP A 33 -9.24 -11.60 -15.92
CA ASP A 33 -10.68 -11.49 -16.17
C ASP A 33 -11.12 -10.02 -16.30
N THR A 34 -10.55 -9.14 -15.47
CA THR A 34 -10.74 -7.69 -15.54
C THR A 34 -10.27 -7.12 -16.88
N LEU A 35 -9.14 -7.59 -17.39
CA LEU A 35 -8.59 -7.17 -18.68
C LEU A 35 -9.40 -7.70 -19.87
N MET A 36 -9.92 -8.93 -19.78
CA MET A 36 -10.86 -9.47 -20.76
C MET A 36 -12.15 -8.64 -20.79
N GLY A 37 -12.63 -8.19 -19.63
CA GLY A 37 -13.81 -7.31 -19.52
C GLY A 37 -13.67 -5.97 -20.25
N ILE A 38 -12.44 -5.52 -20.52
CA ILE A 38 -12.18 -4.32 -21.33
C ILE A 38 -11.78 -4.64 -22.78
N GLY A 39 -11.95 -5.88 -23.23
CA GLY A 39 -11.82 -6.29 -24.63
C GLY A 39 -10.47 -6.86 -25.04
N LEU A 40 -9.66 -7.37 -24.10
CA LEU A 40 -8.49 -8.18 -24.46
C LEU A 40 -8.91 -9.62 -24.71
N ASP A 41 -8.28 -10.29 -25.69
CA ASP A 41 -8.39 -11.74 -25.80
C ASP A 41 -7.70 -12.46 -24.63
N GLU A 42 -8.04 -13.73 -24.42
CA GLU A 42 -7.55 -14.49 -23.27
C GLU A 42 -6.02 -14.58 -23.20
N ARG A 43 -5.35 -14.73 -24.36
CA ARG A 43 -3.89 -14.89 -24.43
C ARG A 43 -3.21 -13.56 -24.07
N GLU A 44 -3.69 -12.46 -24.64
CA GLU A 44 -3.18 -11.13 -24.32
C GLU A 44 -3.44 -10.79 -22.85
N ALA A 45 -4.66 -11.02 -22.36
CA ALA A 45 -5.05 -10.75 -20.97
C ALA A 45 -4.17 -11.49 -19.96
N LYS A 46 -3.85 -12.76 -20.19
CA LYS A 46 -2.97 -13.56 -19.31
C LYS A 46 -1.55 -12.98 -19.24
N MET A 47 -1.01 -12.56 -20.38
CA MET A 47 0.30 -11.94 -20.47
C MET A 47 0.32 -10.59 -19.75
N ARG A 48 -0.67 -9.72 -20.04
CA ARG A 48 -0.79 -8.39 -19.43
C ARG A 48 -1.05 -8.45 -17.93
N ALA A 49 -1.86 -9.40 -17.45
CA ALA A 49 -2.05 -9.63 -16.02
C ALA A 49 -0.72 -9.95 -15.31
N SER A 50 0.15 -10.74 -15.93
CA SER A 50 1.46 -11.07 -15.37
C SER A 50 2.41 -9.86 -15.33
N GLN A 51 2.41 -9.04 -16.39
CA GLN A 51 3.17 -7.79 -16.44
C GLN A 51 2.69 -6.78 -15.40
N LEU A 52 1.38 -6.56 -15.32
CA LEU A 52 0.77 -5.64 -14.36
C LEU A 52 1.06 -6.08 -12.94
N TRP A 53 0.88 -7.37 -12.62
CA TRP A 53 1.19 -7.89 -11.30
C TRP A 53 2.65 -7.63 -10.91
N ASN A 54 3.61 -7.83 -11.84
CA ASN A 54 5.02 -7.52 -11.58
C ASN A 54 5.25 -6.02 -11.37
N TRP A 55 4.67 -5.14 -12.18
CA TRP A 55 4.81 -3.69 -12.00
C TRP A 55 4.23 -3.20 -10.67
N ILE A 56 3.06 -3.71 -10.28
CA ILE A 56 2.36 -3.30 -9.06
C ILE A 56 3.11 -3.78 -7.82
N TYR A 57 3.41 -5.08 -7.74
CA TYR A 57 3.85 -5.70 -6.48
C TYR A 57 5.37 -5.86 -6.36
N HIS A 58 6.08 -6.07 -7.48
CA HIS A 58 7.54 -6.18 -7.45
C HIS A 58 8.22 -4.81 -7.57
N ASN A 59 7.76 -3.98 -8.51
CA ASN A 59 8.37 -2.67 -8.79
C ASN A 59 7.72 -1.51 -8.02
N GLY A 60 6.55 -1.72 -7.42
CA GLY A 60 5.86 -0.69 -6.63
C GLY A 60 5.29 0.47 -7.44
N VAL A 61 5.12 0.32 -8.75
CA VAL A 61 4.69 1.40 -9.64
C VAL A 61 3.24 1.79 -9.36
N THR A 62 2.99 3.09 -9.27
CA THR A 62 1.68 3.74 -9.05
C THR A 62 1.16 4.48 -10.28
N ASP A 63 1.93 4.49 -11.38
CA ASP A 63 1.59 5.17 -12.62
C ASP A 63 1.77 4.23 -13.83
N PHE A 64 0.69 4.02 -14.58
CA PHE A 64 0.69 3.17 -15.77
C PHE A 64 1.69 3.64 -16.83
N ASP A 65 1.99 4.93 -16.91
CA ASP A 65 2.94 5.46 -17.88
C ASP A 65 4.37 4.96 -17.67
N ARG A 66 4.71 4.53 -16.45
CA ARG A 66 6.04 3.97 -16.12
C ARG A 66 6.23 2.52 -16.58
N MET A 67 5.18 1.85 -17.07
CA MET A 67 5.23 0.44 -17.47
C MET A 67 5.82 0.26 -18.87
N SER A 68 7.14 0.31 -18.99
CA SER A 68 7.87 0.38 -20.26
C SER A 68 7.64 -0.78 -21.22
N ASN A 69 7.29 -1.97 -20.71
CA ASN A 69 6.99 -3.17 -21.51
C ASN A 69 5.51 -3.27 -21.94
N ILE A 70 4.72 -2.20 -21.72
CA ILE A 70 3.33 -2.07 -22.16
C ILE A 70 3.23 -0.95 -23.21
N GLN A 71 2.54 -1.25 -24.33
CA GLN A 71 2.38 -0.28 -25.41
C GLN A 71 1.64 0.97 -24.94
N LYS A 72 2.05 2.15 -25.45
CA LYS A 72 1.54 3.46 -25.01
C LYS A 72 0.00 3.56 -25.08
N GLY A 73 -0.60 3.09 -26.18
CA GLY A 73 -2.06 3.12 -26.34
C GLY A 73 -2.79 2.31 -25.26
N PHE A 74 -2.20 1.18 -24.83
CA PHE A 74 -2.79 0.38 -23.77
C PHE A 74 -2.57 0.96 -22.38
N ARG A 75 -1.41 1.60 -22.11
CA ARG A 75 -1.17 2.34 -20.87
C ARG A 75 -2.22 3.44 -20.66
N GLN A 76 -2.56 4.19 -21.72
CA GLN A 76 -3.63 5.18 -21.67
C GLN A 76 -4.98 4.55 -21.31
N LYS A 77 -5.36 3.46 -21.99
CA LYS A 77 -6.60 2.72 -21.70
C LYS A 77 -6.67 2.24 -20.24
N LEU A 78 -5.54 1.76 -19.69
CA LEU A 78 -5.45 1.37 -18.28
C LEU A 78 -5.64 2.58 -17.36
N SER A 79 -4.97 3.70 -17.62
CA SER A 79 -5.09 4.93 -16.83
C SER A 79 -6.51 5.52 -16.83
N ASP A 80 -7.20 5.43 -17.96
CA ASP A 80 -8.58 5.91 -18.09
C ASP A 80 -9.59 5.02 -17.34
N THR A 81 -9.29 3.71 -17.19
CA THR A 81 -10.24 2.73 -16.66
C THR A 81 -9.97 2.34 -15.20
N PHE A 82 -8.71 2.33 -14.79
CA PHE A 82 -8.27 1.74 -13.54
C PHE A 82 -7.41 2.68 -12.69
N LEU A 83 -7.22 2.26 -11.44
CA LEU A 83 -6.38 2.92 -10.45
C LEU A 83 -5.29 1.97 -9.92
N LEU A 84 -4.21 2.55 -9.40
CA LEU A 84 -3.14 1.86 -8.68
C LEU A 84 -3.00 2.44 -7.27
N ASP A 85 -4.12 2.46 -6.56
CA ASP A 85 -4.27 3.27 -5.34
C ASP A 85 -3.26 2.92 -4.23
N ARG A 86 -3.00 3.94 -3.43
CA ARG A 86 -2.31 3.86 -2.15
C ARG A 86 -3.16 4.56 -1.09
N PRO A 87 -3.09 4.15 0.18
CA PRO A 87 -3.67 4.95 1.26
C PRO A 87 -3.04 6.34 1.31
N GLU A 88 -3.82 7.31 1.76
CA GLU A 88 -3.29 8.59 2.19
C GLU A 88 -2.60 8.43 3.55
N ILE A 89 -1.43 9.05 3.74
CA ILE A 89 -0.78 9.13 5.05
C ILE A 89 -1.34 10.33 5.79
N VAL A 90 -2.15 10.09 6.82
CA VAL A 90 -2.68 11.16 7.67
C VAL A 90 -1.63 11.62 8.67
N THR A 91 -0.90 10.66 9.23
CA THR A 91 0.15 10.93 10.21
C THR A 91 1.20 9.84 10.12
N GLU A 92 2.45 10.24 10.30
CA GLU A 92 3.60 9.35 10.47
C GLU A 92 4.31 9.73 11.76
N GLN A 93 4.60 8.72 12.59
CA GLN A 93 5.36 8.88 13.81
C GLN A 93 6.55 7.93 13.75
N VAL A 94 7.74 8.45 14.00
CA VAL A 94 8.98 7.68 14.06
C VAL A 94 9.51 7.74 15.49
N SER A 95 9.62 6.58 16.10
CA SER A 95 10.17 6.40 17.45
C SER A 95 11.70 6.40 17.40
N MET A 96 12.34 6.63 18.56
CA MET A 96 13.80 6.58 18.71
C MET A 96 14.40 5.21 18.42
N ASP A 97 13.63 4.14 18.62
CA ASP A 97 14.02 2.77 18.31
C ASP A 97 13.83 2.40 16.82
N GLY A 98 13.39 3.36 16.00
CA GLY A 98 13.13 3.17 14.58
C GLY A 98 11.74 2.63 14.26
N THR A 99 10.92 2.32 15.27
CA THR A 99 9.51 1.95 15.06
C THR A 99 8.79 3.07 14.34
N ARG A 100 8.10 2.74 13.25
CA ARG A 100 7.32 3.68 12.45
C ARG A 100 5.85 3.33 12.55
N LYS A 101 5.04 4.29 12.97
CA LYS A 101 3.59 4.16 13.03
C LYS A 101 2.97 5.09 12.01
N TRP A 102 2.18 4.52 11.11
CA TRP A 102 1.39 5.28 10.14
C TRP A 102 -0.09 5.19 10.47
N LEU A 103 -0.77 6.33 10.38
CA LEU A 103 -2.22 6.40 10.27
C LEU A 103 -2.58 6.54 8.80
N PHE A 104 -3.12 5.47 8.22
CA PHE A 104 -3.49 5.42 6.82
C PHE A 104 -4.98 5.66 6.65
N ARG A 105 -5.34 6.52 5.71
CA ARG A 105 -6.72 6.81 5.34
C ARG A 105 -7.08 6.16 4.01
N PHE A 106 -8.21 5.47 4.03
CA PHE A 106 -8.81 4.81 2.89
C PHE A 106 -10.16 5.46 2.55
N ARG A 107 -10.42 5.58 1.25
CA ARG A 107 -11.71 6.01 0.71
C ARG A 107 -12.30 4.84 -0.03
N ASP A 108 -13.57 4.56 0.18
CA ASP A 108 -14.28 3.54 -0.59
C ASP A 108 -14.62 4.10 -1.98
N PRO A 109 -14.00 3.61 -3.07
CA PRO A 109 -14.30 4.10 -4.42
C PRO A 109 -15.73 3.75 -4.87
N LYS A 110 -16.34 2.72 -4.29
CA LYS A 110 -17.75 2.34 -4.56
C LYS A 110 -18.73 3.21 -3.79
N ASN A 111 -18.31 3.75 -2.64
CA ASN A 111 -19.14 4.58 -1.77
C ASN A 111 -18.45 5.92 -1.47
N PRO A 112 -18.22 6.79 -2.48
CA PRO A 112 -17.43 8.01 -2.33
C PRO A 112 -18.08 9.08 -1.42
N LEU A 113 -19.37 8.89 -1.09
CA LEU A 113 -20.11 9.75 -0.16
C LEU A 113 -19.95 9.34 1.31
N LEU A 114 -19.45 8.13 1.58
CA LEU A 114 -19.17 7.71 2.94
C LEU A 114 -17.91 8.41 3.45
N PRO A 115 -17.84 8.73 4.76
CA PRO A 115 -16.62 9.24 5.36
C PRO A 115 -15.45 8.29 5.09
N PRO A 116 -14.23 8.82 4.89
CA PRO A 116 -13.06 7.98 4.82
C PRO A 116 -12.88 7.24 6.16
N VAL A 117 -12.22 6.09 6.09
CA VAL A 117 -11.85 5.31 7.28
C VAL A 117 -10.35 5.35 7.46
N GLU A 118 -9.92 5.18 8.70
CA GLU A 118 -8.51 5.25 9.07
C GLU A 118 -8.13 3.99 9.84
N VAL A 119 -6.93 3.48 9.56
CA VAL A 119 -6.35 2.34 10.28
C VAL A 119 -4.87 2.58 10.53
N GLU A 120 -4.35 1.92 11.56
CA GLU A 120 -2.95 2.00 11.91
C GLU A 120 -2.15 0.87 11.22
N THR A 121 -0.93 1.18 10.83
CA THR A 121 0.07 0.21 10.36
C THR A 121 1.38 0.54 11.07
N VAL A 122 2.06 -0.49 11.59
CA VAL A 122 3.29 -0.30 12.37
C VAL A 122 4.41 -1.12 11.76
N TYR A 123 5.53 -0.47 11.45
CA TYR A 123 6.78 -1.13 11.11
C TYR A 123 7.70 -1.14 12.31
N ILE A 124 8.25 -2.31 12.61
CA ILE A 124 9.12 -2.58 13.75
C ILE A 124 10.44 -3.11 13.19
N PRO A 125 11.50 -2.28 13.13
CA PRO A 125 12.83 -2.74 12.73
C PRO A 125 13.50 -3.54 13.84
N GLU A 126 14.24 -4.56 13.44
CA GLU A 126 15.12 -5.33 14.32
C GLU A 126 16.43 -5.68 13.59
N GLU A 127 17.41 -6.23 14.30
CA GLU A 127 18.66 -6.65 13.67
C GLU A 127 18.38 -7.72 12.60
N GLY A 128 18.68 -7.39 11.34
CA GLY A 128 18.55 -8.30 10.20
C GLY A 128 17.12 -8.58 9.72
N ARG A 129 16.08 -7.97 10.31
CA ARG A 129 14.69 -8.15 9.88
C ARG A 129 13.83 -6.91 10.12
N GLY A 130 12.70 -6.83 9.45
CA GLY A 130 11.68 -5.83 9.75
C GLY A 130 10.28 -6.42 9.66
N THR A 131 9.49 -6.16 10.70
CA THR A 131 8.14 -6.68 10.85
C THR A 131 7.12 -5.59 10.59
N LEU A 132 6.19 -5.85 9.67
CA LEU A 132 5.05 -4.97 9.41
C LEU A 132 3.78 -5.54 10.04
N CYS A 133 3.22 -4.81 10.98
CA CYS A 133 1.93 -5.06 11.58
C CYS A 133 0.84 -4.37 10.75
N VAL A 134 -0.08 -5.16 10.20
CA VAL A 134 -1.16 -4.68 9.32
C VAL A 134 -2.53 -4.91 9.95
N SER A 135 -3.44 -3.98 9.67
CA SER A 135 -4.84 -4.01 10.08
C SER A 135 -5.70 -4.78 9.07
N SER A 136 -6.76 -5.44 9.54
CA SER A 136 -7.74 -6.16 8.71
C SER A 136 -9.13 -5.52 8.72
N GLN A 137 -9.46 -4.73 9.74
CA GLN A 137 -10.77 -4.08 9.89
C GLN A 137 -10.61 -2.66 10.45
N VAL A 138 -11.68 -1.87 10.34
CA VAL A 138 -11.80 -0.56 11.00
C VAL A 138 -12.63 -0.77 12.26
N GLY A 139 -11.99 -0.74 13.43
CA GLY A 139 -12.58 -1.22 14.69
C GLY A 139 -12.56 -2.76 14.80
N CYS A 140 -13.18 -3.32 15.84
CA CYS A 140 -13.24 -4.77 16.06
C CYS A 140 -14.51 -5.17 16.85
N THR A 141 -15.12 -6.31 16.54
CA THR A 141 -16.34 -6.80 17.21
C THR A 141 -16.08 -7.62 18.46
N LEU A 142 -14.84 -8.05 18.72
CA LEU A 142 -14.55 -8.98 19.82
C LEU A 142 -14.56 -8.32 21.21
N THR A 143 -14.56 -6.99 21.28
CA THR A 143 -14.70 -6.22 22.54
C THR A 143 -13.71 -6.60 23.65
N CYS A 144 -12.50 -7.06 23.28
CA CYS A 144 -11.45 -7.40 24.25
C CYS A 144 -11.11 -6.19 25.13
N SER A 145 -11.32 -6.30 26.44
CA SER A 145 -11.25 -5.18 27.39
C SER A 145 -9.87 -4.51 27.53
N PHE A 146 -8.80 -5.23 27.17
CA PHE A 146 -7.43 -4.75 27.20
C PHE A 146 -6.95 -4.14 25.87
N CYS A 147 -7.75 -4.24 24.81
CA CYS A 147 -7.38 -3.79 23.47
C CYS A 147 -8.01 -2.42 23.17
N HIS A 148 -7.21 -1.43 22.75
CA HIS A 148 -7.75 -0.12 22.39
C HIS A 148 -8.77 -0.23 21.24
N THR A 149 -8.45 -1.01 20.19
CA THR A 149 -9.39 -1.31 19.10
C THR A 149 -10.65 -2.03 19.58
N GLY A 150 -10.56 -2.83 20.64
CA GLY A 150 -11.71 -3.50 21.28
C GLY A 150 -12.69 -2.54 21.94
N THR A 151 -12.27 -1.30 22.24
CA THR A 151 -13.18 -0.24 22.73
C THR A 151 -13.89 0.51 21.60
N GLN A 152 -13.45 0.33 20.36
CA GLN A 152 -14.02 0.95 19.16
C GLN A 152 -15.06 0.02 18.53
N ARG A 153 -16.17 0.57 18.06
CA ARG A 153 -17.17 -0.21 17.30
C ARG A 153 -16.60 -0.63 15.94
N LEU A 154 -16.92 -1.83 15.48
CA LEU A 154 -16.66 -2.21 14.10
C LEU A 154 -17.41 -1.27 13.15
N VAL A 155 -16.67 -0.67 12.22
CA VAL A 155 -17.22 0.15 11.12
C VAL A 155 -17.38 -0.72 9.89
N ARG A 156 -16.31 -1.37 9.43
CA ARG A 156 -16.32 -2.32 8.30
C ARG A 156 -15.03 -3.13 8.20
N ASN A 157 -15.10 -4.16 7.37
CA ASN A 157 -13.96 -4.90 6.87
C ASN A 157 -13.13 -4.07 5.86
N LEU A 158 -11.82 -4.29 5.86
CA LEU A 158 -10.95 -3.78 4.79
C LEU A 158 -10.98 -4.73 3.59
N THR A 159 -10.97 -4.18 2.39
CA THR A 159 -10.81 -4.97 1.17
C THR A 159 -9.37 -5.50 1.05
N ALA A 160 -9.16 -6.53 0.22
CA ALA A 160 -7.81 -7.03 -0.08
C ALA A 160 -6.87 -5.92 -0.58
N GLY A 161 -7.39 -4.99 -1.39
CA GLY A 161 -6.63 -3.83 -1.89
C GLY A 161 -6.22 -2.87 -0.77
N GLU A 162 -7.06 -2.68 0.25
CA GLU A 162 -6.75 -1.82 1.40
C GLU A 162 -5.73 -2.48 2.35
N ILE A 163 -5.84 -3.80 2.58
CA ILE A 163 -4.84 -4.55 3.36
C ILE A 163 -3.48 -4.51 2.65
N LEU A 164 -3.44 -4.82 1.35
CA LEU A 164 -2.19 -4.73 0.57
C LEU A 164 -1.70 -3.30 0.43
N GLY A 165 -2.59 -2.31 0.42
CA GLY A 165 -2.26 -0.89 0.37
C GLY A 165 -1.37 -0.46 1.54
N GLN A 166 -1.60 -1.01 2.73
CA GLN A 166 -0.74 -0.79 3.91
C GLN A 166 0.69 -1.26 3.65
N ILE A 167 0.84 -2.47 3.09
CA ILE A 167 2.14 -3.07 2.77
C ILE A 167 2.84 -2.26 1.67
N LEU A 168 2.12 -1.93 0.59
CA LEU A 168 2.71 -1.23 -0.55
C LEU A 168 3.15 0.19 -0.17
N MET A 169 2.37 0.90 0.63
CA MET A 169 2.76 2.21 1.15
C MET A 169 3.95 2.09 2.11
N ALA A 170 3.95 1.13 3.04
CA ALA A 170 5.10 0.91 3.92
C ALA A 170 6.37 0.59 3.14
N ARG A 171 6.31 -0.25 2.10
CA ARG A 171 7.44 -0.55 1.23
C ARG A 171 7.95 0.69 0.51
N GLU A 172 7.06 1.55 0.03
CA GLU A 172 7.42 2.83 -0.60
C GLU A 172 8.14 3.74 0.41
N ARG A 173 7.56 3.93 1.60
CA ARG A 173 8.14 4.77 2.66
C ARG A 173 9.46 4.26 3.20
N LEU A 174 9.70 2.96 3.14
CA LEU A 174 10.95 2.32 3.56
C LEU A 174 11.97 2.21 2.42
N GLY A 175 11.65 2.63 1.19
CA GLY A 175 12.53 2.44 0.03
C GLY A 175 12.78 0.97 -0.30
N ASP A 176 11.78 0.11 -0.09
CA ASP A 176 11.88 -1.35 -0.20
C ASP A 176 11.57 -1.93 -1.59
N PHE A 177 11.25 -1.06 -2.54
CA PHE A 177 11.16 -1.44 -3.95
C PHE A 177 12.53 -1.37 -4.62
N PRO A 178 12.75 -2.08 -5.75
CA PRO A 178 13.97 -1.97 -6.52
C PRO A 178 14.31 -0.51 -6.86
N GLY A 179 15.54 -0.09 -6.53
CA GLY A 179 16.00 1.30 -6.72
C GLY A 179 15.44 2.30 -5.70
N GLY A 180 14.71 1.85 -4.68
CA GLY A 180 14.26 2.67 -3.57
C GLY A 180 15.43 3.13 -2.68
N VAL A 181 15.27 4.30 -2.07
CA VAL A 181 16.25 4.88 -1.15
C VAL A 181 15.70 4.75 0.27
N ARG A 182 16.51 4.24 1.20
CA ARG A 182 16.11 4.14 2.61
C ARG A 182 15.93 5.52 3.23
N PRO A 183 15.05 5.65 4.23
CA PRO A 183 15.00 6.86 5.05
C PRO A 183 16.36 7.17 5.69
N ASP A 184 16.69 8.46 5.81
CA ASP A 184 17.86 8.91 6.57
C ASP A 184 17.52 8.95 8.07
N ASP A 185 17.54 7.77 8.70
CA ASP A 185 17.18 7.56 10.10
C ASP A 185 18.30 6.95 10.94
N GLY A 186 19.56 7.14 10.52
CA GLY A 186 20.72 6.57 11.21
C GLY A 186 20.93 5.08 10.96
N GLY A 187 20.29 4.50 9.95
CA GLY A 187 20.45 3.09 9.57
C GLY A 187 19.58 2.13 10.39
N LEU A 188 18.50 2.64 10.98
CA LEU A 188 17.53 1.83 11.73
C LEU A 188 16.72 0.94 10.78
N VAL A 189 16.47 1.40 9.56
CA VAL A 189 16.01 0.53 8.47
C VAL A 189 17.21 -0.15 7.82
N PRO A 190 17.28 -1.48 7.76
CA PRO A 190 18.40 -2.19 7.14
C PRO A 190 18.71 -1.69 5.73
N ALA A 191 19.96 -1.30 5.50
CA ALA A 191 20.42 -0.83 4.20
C ALA A 191 20.27 -1.93 3.13
N PRO A 192 19.94 -1.59 1.87
CA PRO A 192 19.96 -2.52 0.76
C PRO A 192 21.40 -3.02 0.55
N ARG A 193 21.71 -4.28 0.86
CA ARG A 193 23.03 -4.87 0.61
C ARG A 193 23.20 -5.08 -0.88
N GLY A 194 24.10 -4.30 -1.51
CA GLY A 194 24.27 -4.34 -2.97
C GLY A 194 25.30 -3.39 -3.59
N SER A 195 25.98 -2.53 -2.84
CA SER A 195 27.14 -1.77 -3.35
C SER A 195 28.48 -2.53 -3.27
N GLY A 196 28.49 -3.81 -2.84
CA GLY A 196 29.76 -4.53 -2.60
C GLY A 196 29.71 -6.04 -2.31
N GLY A 197 29.08 -6.84 -3.18
CA GLY A 197 29.58 -8.21 -3.45
C GLY A 197 29.23 -9.38 -2.52
N SER A 198 28.07 -9.40 -1.85
CA SER A 198 27.53 -10.62 -1.23
C SER A 198 26.01 -10.69 -1.44
N GLU A 199 25.56 -11.72 -2.16
CA GLU A 199 24.16 -11.97 -2.52
C GLU A 199 23.31 -12.29 -1.28
N GLY A 200 22.57 -11.30 -0.78
CA GLY A 200 21.57 -11.46 0.27
C GLY A 200 20.53 -10.35 0.21
N ASP A 201 19.30 -10.71 -0.17
CA ASP A 201 18.09 -9.87 -0.33
C ASP A 201 17.77 -9.11 0.98
N SER A 202 18.25 -7.89 1.17
CA SER A 202 17.95 -7.13 2.39
C SER A 202 16.72 -6.25 2.20
N ARG A 203 15.56 -6.90 2.07
CA ARG A 203 14.25 -6.25 2.20
C ARG A 203 14.17 -5.60 3.58
N ALA A 204 13.57 -4.41 3.66
CA ALA A 204 13.20 -3.80 4.93
C ALA A 204 12.04 -4.56 5.54
N ILE A 205 11.07 -5.01 4.74
CA ILE A 205 9.95 -5.81 5.23
C ILE A 205 10.20 -7.27 4.90
N THR A 206 10.54 -8.05 5.93
CA THR A 206 10.77 -9.49 5.84
C THR A 206 9.62 -10.28 6.45
N ASN A 207 8.86 -9.67 7.36
CA ASN A 207 7.78 -10.31 8.10
C ASN A 207 6.53 -9.43 8.05
N VAL A 208 5.37 -10.05 7.88
CA VAL A 208 4.06 -9.39 8.00
C VAL A 208 3.25 -10.13 9.05
N VAL A 209 2.67 -9.39 9.99
CA VAL A 209 1.79 -9.93 11.03
C VAL A 209 0.43 -9.25 10.96
N MET A 210 -0.63 -10.04 11.06
CA MET A 210 -2.01 -9.56 11.12
C MET A 210 -2.37 -9.26 12.59
N MET A 211 -1.75 -8.22 13.16
CA MET A 211 -1.91 -7.83 14.57
C MET A 211 -2.29 -6.34 14.73
N GLY A 212 -2.74 -5.71 13.65
CA GLY A 212 -3.21 -4.33 13.68
C GLY A 212 -4.63 -4.24 14.22
N MET A 213 -5.42 -3.33 13.64
CA MET A 213 -6.83 -3.19 13.96
C MET A 213 -7.66 -4.30 13.31
N GLY A 214 -8.53 -4.94 14.08
CA GLY A 214 -9.49 -5.94 13.61
C GLY A 214 -9.17 -7.39 14.00
N GLU A 215 -10.15 -8.27 13.79
CA GLU A 215 -10.00 -9.72 13.87
C GLU A 215 -9.87 -10.31 12.45
N PRO A 216 -8.68 -10.78 12.04
CA PRO A 216 -8.44 -11.28 10.69
C PRO A 216 -9.34 -12.44 10.26
N LEU A 217 -9.79 -13.30 11.18
CA LEU A 217 -10.66 -14.44 10.85
C LEU A 217 -12.11 -14.05 10.58
N TYR A 218 -12.49 -12.78 10.82
CA TYR A 218 -13.83 -12.24 10.61
C TYR A 218 -13.89 -11.24 9.44
N ASN A 219 -12.85 -11.21 8.60
CA ASN A 219 -12.83 -10.44 7.35
C ASN A 219 -13.03 -11.32 6.12
#